data_AF-A0A2L1UPK8-F1
#
_entry.id   AF-A0A2L1UPK8-F1
#
_cell.length_a   1.000
_cell.length_b   1.000
_cell.length_c   1.000
_cell.angle_alpha   90.00
_cell.angle_beta   90.00
_cell.angle_gamma   90.00
#
_symmetry.space_group_name_H-M   'P 1'
#
loop_
_entity.id
_entity.type
_entity.pdbx_description
1 polymer ?
#
loop_
_entity_poly.entity_id
_entity_poly.type
_entity_poly.pdbx_seq_one_letter_code
_entity_poly.pdbx_strand_id
1 'polypeptide(L)' 'MTTDDIEKHFGSAEKVAAFFGITSEAVYQWRNRPGKLIPKGRAAEAAYRTKGKLQFKAELYEKTTDSAA' A
#
# COMPACT_ATOMS: atom_id res chain seq x y z
N MET A 1 1.79 -5.42 2.26
CA MET A 1 2.82 -4.57 1.65
C MET A 1 2.72 -3.16 2.19
N THR A 2 3.84 -2.45 2.29
CA THR A 2 3.92 -1.05 2.70
C THR A 2 4.10 -0.15 1.48
N THR A 3 3.98 1.16 1.68
CA THR A 3 4.27 2.18 0.65
C THR A 3 5.71 2.05 0.16
N ASP A 4 6.65 1.73 1.04
CA ASP A 4 8.06 1.52 0.68
C ASP A 4 8.24 0.33 -0.26
N ASP A 5 7.54 -0.77 0.00
CA ASP A 5 7.60 -2.01 -0.80
C ASP A 5 7.15 -1.77 -2.25
N ILE A 6 6.04 -1.05 -2.40
CA ILE A 6 5.51 -0.69 -3.73
C ILE A 6 6.39 0.35 -4.43
N GLU A 7 6.88 1.36 -3.71
CA GLU A 7 7.79 2.34 -4.28
C GLU A 7 9.11 1.73 -4.73
N LYS A 8 9.65 0.78 -3.96
CA LYS A 8 10.85 0.02 -4.34
C LYS A 8 10.60 -0.86 -5.57
N HIS A 9 9.39 -1.40 -5.71
CA HIS A 9 9.01 -2.22 -6.86
C HIS A 9 8.90 -1.41 -8.16
N PHE A 10 8.24 -0.25 -8.11
CA PHE A 10 8.04 0.61 -9.28
C PHE A 10 9.20 1.58 -9.51
N GLY A 11 9.98 1.88 -8.46
CA GLY A 11 11.15 2.75 -8.44
C GLY A 11 10.88 4.19 -8.01
N SER A 12 9.63 4.67 -8.03
CA SER A 12 9.28 6.06 -7.66
C SER A 12 7.78 6.20 -7.35
N ALA A 13 7.42 7.16 -6.49
CA ALA A 13 6.02 7.50 -6.18
C ALA A 13 5.20 7.86 -7.42
N GLU A 14 5.79 8.54 -8.40
CA GLU A 14 5.12 8.92 -9.67
C GLU A 14 4.69 7.70 -10.49
N LYS A 15 5.55 6.66 -10.56
CA LYS A 15 5.22 5.42 -11.25
C LYS A 15 4.13 4.63 -10.52
N VAL A 16 4.15 4.66 -9.19
CA VAL A 16 3.08 4.10 -8.36
C VAL A 16 1.76 4.84 -8.61
N ALA A 17 1.80 6.16 -8.65
CA ALA A 17 0.64 7.00 -8.90
C ALA A 17 0.03 6.72 -10.28
N ALA A 18 0.86 6.66 -11.33
CA ALA A 18 0.46 6.29 -12.68
C ALA A 18 -0.13 4.88 -12.74
N PHE A 19 0.45 3.91 -12.03
CA PHE A 19 -0.06 2.55 -11.97
C PHE A 19 -1.48 2.48 -11.40
N PHE A 20 -1.76 3.24 -10.35
CA PHE A 20 -3.06 3.28 -9.67
C PHE A 20 -4.04 4.33 -10.22
N GLY A 21 -3.64 5.14 -11.21
CA GLY A 21 -4.45 6.25 -11.72
C GLY A 21 -4.78 7.30 -10.66
N ILE A 22 -3.84 7.58 -9.75
CA ILE A 22 -3.98 8.60 -8.69
C ILE A 22 -2.86 9.63 -8.81
N THR A 23 -2.88 10.66 -7.96
CA THR A 23 -1.81 11.66 -7.88
C THR A 23 -0.63 11.15 -7.05
N SER A 24 0.56 11.67 -7.34
CA SER A 24 1.79 11.40 -6.55
C SER A 24 1.59 11.79 -5.08
N GLU A 25 0.87 12.88 -4.82
CA GLU A 25 0.49 13.30 -3.47
C GLU A 25 -0.30 12.23 -2.72
N ALA A 26 -1.23 11.53 -3.36
CA ALA A 26 -1.96 10.43 -2.71
C ALA A 26 -1.02 9.31 -2.27
N VAL A 27 0.05 9.04 -3.03
CA VAL A 27 1.10 8.08 -2.65
C VAL A 27 1.91 8.60 -1.45
N TYR A 28 2.28 9.88 -1.43
CA TYR A 28 2.93 10.49 -0.26
C TYR A 28 2.06 10.43 1.00
N GLN A 29 0.74 10.62 0.87
CA GLN A 29 -0.20 10.50 1.99
C GLN A 29 -0.19 9.10 2.61
N TRP A 30 0.12 8.05 1.84
CA TRP A 30 0.26 6.69 2.40
C TRP A 30 1.50 6.54 3.28
N ARG A 31 2.55 7.35 3.07
CA ARG A 31 3.73 7.38 3.95
C ARG A 31 3.45 7.98 5.32
N ASN A 32 2.43 8.84 5.41
CA ASN A 32 1.99 9.46 6.67
C ASN A 32 1.10 8.54 7.51
N ARG A 33 0.69 7.38 6.97
CA ARG A 33 -0.13 6.41 7.71
C ARG A 33 0.72 5.61 8.70
N PRO A 34 0.14 5.21 9.85
CA PRO A 34 0.82 4.30 10.77
C PRO A 34 1.20 3.01 10.04
N GLY A 35 2.45 2.57 10.24
CA GLY A 35 3.01 1.42 9.54
C GLY A 35 3.28 1.61 8.04
N LYS A 36 3.14 2.85 7.52
CA LYS A 36 3.29 3.19 6.09
C LYS A 36 2.50 2.24 5.20
N LEU A 37 1.30 1.86 5.64
CA LEU A 37 0.48 0.89 4.92
C LEU A 37 -0.33 1.60 3.82
N ILE A 38 -0.15 1.14 2.58
CA ILE A 38 -1.04 1.53 1.49
C ILE A 38 -2.47 1.04 1.79
N PRO A 39 -3.54 1.69 1.31
CA PRO A 39 -4.91 1.27 1.63
C PRO A 39 -5.20 -0.19 1.26
N LYS A 40 -5.95 -0.93 2.11
CA LYS A 40 -6.28 -2.36 1.91
C LYS A 40 -6.75 -2.69 0.50
N GLY A 41 -7.69 -1.91 -0.03
CA GLY A 41 -8.21 -2.10 -1.40
C GLY A 41 -7.13 -1.91 -2.48
N ARG A 42 -6.23 -0.92 -2.32
CA ARG A 42 -5.12 -0.69 -3.27
C ARG A 42 -4.04 -1.74 -3.15
N ALA A 43 -3.80 -2.26 -1.95
CA ALA A 43 -2.88 -3.35 -1.74
C ALA A 43 -3.35 -4.66 -2.40
N ALA A 44 -4.65 -4.97 -2.33
CA ALA A 44 -5.24 -6.10 -3.03
C ALA A 44 -5.17 -5.91 -4.55
N GLU A 45 -5.48 -4.72 -5.05
CA GLU A 45 -5.37 -4.40 -6.48
C GLU A 45 -3.93 -4.54 -6.98
N ALA A 46 -2.95 -4.03 -6.23
CA ALA A 46 -1.54 -4.15 -6.55
C ALA A 46 -1.10 -5.62 -6.63
N ALA A 47 -1.49 -6.44 -5.66
CA ALA A 47 -1.16 -7.87 -5.65
C ALA A 47 -1.76 -8.58 -6.87
N TYR A 48 -3.01 -8.29 -7.21
CA TYR A 48 -3.69 -8.85 -8.37
C TYR A 48 -3.02 -8.43 -9.68
N ARG A 49 -2.80 -7.13 -9.89
CA ARG A 49 -2.25 -6.57 -11.13
C ARG A 49 -0.77 -6.90 -11.33
N THR A 50 0.00 -7.03 -10.25
CA THR A 50 1.41 -7.44 -10.32
C THR A 50 1.60 -8.95 -10.37
N LYS A 51 0.51 -9.74 -10.50
CA LYS A 51 0.53 -11.20 -10.53
C LYS A 51 1.27 -11.81 -9.33
N GLY A 52 1.08 -11.23 -8.14
CA GLY A 52 1.67 -11.70 -6.90
C GLY A 52 3.10 -11.24 -6.61
N LYS A 53 3.72 -10.39 -7.45
CA LYS A 53 5.04 -9.81 -7.13
C LYS A 53 5.00 -8.92 -5.88
N LEU A 54 3.89 -8.24 -5.65
CA LEU A 54 3.61 -7.54 -4.40
C LEU A 54 2.64 -8.37 -3.56
N GLN A 55 3.06 -8.85 -2.39
CA GLN A 55 2.20 -9.65 -1.52
C GLN A 55 1.24 -8.77 -0.70
N PHE A 56 -0.05 -8.99 -0.95
CA PHE A 56 -1.11 -8.49 -0.07
C PHE A 56 -1.12 -9.33 1.20
N LYS A 57 -0.84 -8.69 2.34
CA LYS A 57 -0.91 -9.30 3.68
C LYS A 57 -2.10 -8.69 4.40
N ALA A 58 -3.21 -9.43 4.46
CA ALA A 58 -4.44 -8.97 5.10
C ALA A 58 -4.24 -8.68 6.60
N GLU A 59 -3.37 -9.44 7.25
CA GLU A 59 -3.02 -9.34 8.67
C GLU A 59 -2.51 -7.95 9.07
N LEU A 60 -1.86 -7.22 8.15
CA LEU A 60 -1.41 -5.84 8.39
C LEU A 60 -2.57 -4.84 8.46
N TYR A 61 -3.75 -5.21 7.96
CA TYR A 61 -4.95 -4.39 7.90
C TYR A 61 -6.04 -4.82 8.86
N GLU A 62 -5.86 -5.98 9.51
CA GLU A 62 -6.68 -6.30 10.66
C GLU A 62 -6.39 -5.23 11.69
N LYS A 63 -7.42 -4.44 12.02
CA LYS A 63 -7.34 -3.65 13.23
C LYS A 63 -7.06 -4.67 14.31
N THR A 64 -5.90 -4.59 14.96
CA THR A 64 -5.83 -5.02 16.34
C THR A 64 -7.00 -4.30 16.98
N THR A 65 -8.05 -5.04 17.29
CA THR A 65 -8.98 -4.59 18.30
C THR A 65 -8.11 -4.51 19.54
N ASP A 66 -7.48 -3.36 19.75
CA ASP A 66 -7.11 -2.89 21.07
C ASP A 66 -8.45 -2.66 21.77
N SER A 67 -9.13 -3.77 22.07
CA SER A 67 -10.07 -3.82 23.15
C SER A 67 -9.19 -3.71 24.37
N ALA A 68 -9.07 -2.46 24.82
CA ALA A 68 -8.82 -2.15 26.21
C ALA A 68 -9.53 -3.19 27.09
N ALA A 69 -8.74 -3.91 27.89
CA ALA A 69 -9.18 -4.70 29.03
C ALA A 69 -8.34 -4.26 30.22
#